data_AF-A0A259FR06-F1
#
_entry.id   AF-A0A259FR06-F1
#
_cell.length_a   1.000
_cell.length_b   1.000
_cell.length_c   1.000
_cell.angle_alpha   90.00
_cell.angle_beta   90.00
_cell.angle_gamma   90.00
#
_symmetry.space_group_name_H-M   'P 1'
#
loop_
_entity.id
_entity.type
_entity.pdbx_description
1 polymer ?
#
loop_
_entity_poly.entity_id
_entity_poly.type
_entity_poly.pdbx_seq_one_letter_code
_entity_poly.pdbx_strand_id
1 'polypeptide(L)'
;MPIAIIQGSGDVGSAVAHQLTLEGFRAIIVDDIAPAHARRGMSFVDAFYEGSALLSSVKARYTDDVSFTEVREVLVSSCDVAKLLAQLSVDLVIDARMRKRMLPELPAWKAQHQALLIGLGPGFEVGNNCDLAIETAWGGSLGESVRSSTKALAGHPKPIEGYTRERIVYAPQAGQWNTQFNVGDVVKAGEILGDIEAQIITAPLSGRLRGISHGNAQVSKAQKIIEIDP
;
A
#
# COMPACT_ATOMS: atom_id res chain seq x y z
N MET A 1 -23.75 7.69 -5.32
CA MET A 1 -22.89 6.90 -4.42
C MET A 1 -21.68 7.76 -4.12
N PRO A 2 -21.27 7.86 -2.85
CA PRO A 2 -20.09 8.64 -2.50
C PRO A 2 -18.83 8.02 -3.13
N ILE A 3 -17.88 8.86 -3.53
CA ILE A 3 -16.61 8.45 -4.15
C ILE A 3 -15.49 8.64 -3.13
N ALA A 4 -14.69 7.60 -2.95
CA ALA A 4 -13.50 7.62 -2.13
C ALA A 4 -12.26 7.34 -2.99
N ILE A 5 -11.26 8.21 -2.92
CA ILE A 5 -9.92 7.95 -3.45
C ILE A 5 -9.05 7.43 -2.31
N ILE A 6 -8.36 6.31 -2.50
CA ILE A 6 -7.45 5.71 -1.54
C ILE A 6 -6.04 5.75 -2.13
N GLN A 7 -5.12 6.46 -1.50
CA GLN A 7 -3.72 6.48 -1.93
C GLN A 7 -2.97 5.30 -1.31
N GLY A 8 -2.37 4.47 -2.15
CA GLY A 8 -1.62 3.27 -1.77
C GLY A 8 -2.43 1.98 -1.95
N SER A 9 -1.89 1.08 -2.76
CA SER A 9 -2.44 -0.24 -3.10
C SER A 9 -1.92 -1.38 -2.22
N GLY A 10 -1.20 -1.03 -1.15
CA GLY A 10 -0.76 -1.98 -0.13
C GLY A 10 -1.94 -2.64 0.59
N ASP A 11 -1.62 -3.52 1.52
CA ASP A 11 -2.60 -4.29 2.31
C ASP A 11 -3.64 -3.41 3.01
N VAL A 12 -3.22 -2.33 3.68
CA VAL A 12 -4.15 -1.44 4.39
C VAL A 12 -5.04 -0.65 3.44
N GLY A 13 -4.47 -0.02 2.40
CA GLY A 13 -5.27 0.74 1.43
C GLY A 13 -6.27 -0.15 0.69
N SER A 14 -5.86 -1.37 0.35
CA SER A 14 -6.75 -2.37 -0.26
C SER A 14 -7.86 -2.82 0.68
N ALA A 15 -7.58 -3.04 1.95
CA ALA A 15 -8.59 -3.38 2.96
C ALA A 15 -9.61 -2.24 3.15
N VAL A 16 -9.15 -0.99 3.15
CA VAL A 16 -10.03 0.19 3.23
C VAL A 16 -10.93 0.28 1.99
N ALA A 17 -10.35 0.19 0.79
CA ALA A 17 -11.12 0.22 -0.46
C ALA A 17 -12.14 -0.93 -0.54
N HIS A 18 -11.75 -2.13 -0.10
CA HIS A 18 -12.62 -3.30 -0.02
C HIS A 18 -13.82 -3.03 0.89
N GLN A 19 -13.58 -2.59 2.14
CA GLN A 19 -14.66 -2.33 3.08
C GLN A 19 -15.58 -1.20 2.60
N LEU A 20 -15.02 -0.09 2.10
CA LEU A 20 -15.81 1.02 1.57
C LEU A 20 -16.70 0.59 0.40
N THR A 21 -16.21 -0.29 -0.46
CA THR A 21 -17.01 -0.86 -1.55
C THR A 21 -18.20 -1.66 -1.02
N LEU A 22 -18.00 -2.45 0.05
CA LEU A 22 -19.09 -3.17 0.71
C LEU A 22 -20.10 -2.22 1.39
N GLU A 23 -19.65 -1.07 1.88
CA GLU A 23 -20.51 -0.01 2.44
C GLU A 23 -21.15 0.90 1.38
N GLY A 24 -20.98 0.59 0.08
CA GLY A 24 -21.64 1.30 -1.02
C GLY A 24 -20.92 2.55 -1.54
N PHE A 25 -19.64 2.72 -1.22
CA PHE A 25 -18.79 3.71 -1.87
C PHE A 25 -18.30 3.20 -3.23
N ARG A 26 -18.03 4.17 -4.12
CA ARG A 26 -17.21 3.97 -5.31
C ARG A 26 -15.75 4.22 -4.94
N ALA A 27 -15.00 3.14 -4.73
CA ALA A 27 -13.61 3.21 -4.31
C ALA A 27 -12.64 3.24 -5.52
N ILE A 28 -11.69 4.16 -5.48
CA ILE A 28 -10.61 4.30 -6.47
C ILE A 28 -9.28 4.25 -5.73
N ILE A 29 -8.47 3.23 -5.96
CA ILE A 29 -7.09 3.17 -5.45
C ILE A 29 -6.17 3.88 -6.44
N VAL A 30 -5.32 4.76 -5.92
CA VAL A 30 -4.25 5.42 -6.66
C VAL A 30 -2.90 5.01 -6.09
N ASP A 31 -1.99 4.59 -6.94
CA ASP A 31 -0.60 4.30 -6.57
C ASP A 31 0.35 4.61 -7.74
N ASP A 32 1.65 4.41 -7.53
CA ASP A 32 2.64 4.49 -8.61
C ASP A 32 2.36 3.43 -9.70
N ILE A 33 2.87 3.63 -10.91
CA ILE A 33 2.57 2.75 -12.08
C ILE A 33 3.04 1.29 -11.89
N ALA A 34 4.08 1.06 -11.09
CA ALA A 34 4.64 -0.27 -10.81
C ALA A 34 4.94 -0.40 -9.31
N PRO A 35 3.91 -0.43 -8.45
CA PRO A 35 4.04 -0.28 -7.01
C PRO A 35 4.60 -1.54 -6.35
N ALA A 36 5.72 -1.42 -5.62
CA ALA A 36 6.42 -2.57 -5.04
C ALA A 36 5.93 -2.99 -3.65
N HIS A 37 4.62 -3.26 -3.50
CA HIS A 37 4.09 -3.85 -2.25
C HIS A 37 4.36 -5.35 -2.20
N ALA A 38 4.90 -5.84 -1.07
CA ALA A 38 5.34 -7.23 -0.92
C ALA A 38 4.20 -8.22 -0.59
N ARG A 39 3.00 -7.76 -0.24
CA ARG A 39 1.88 -8.62 0.16
C ARG A 39 0.90 -8.86 -1.00
N ARG A 40 1.45 -9.29 -2.13
CA ARG A 40 0.70 -9.75 -3.30
C ARG A 40 -0.24 -10.91 -2.94
N GLY A 41 -1.35 -11.03 -3.66
CA GLY A 41 -2.44 -11.95 -3.37
C GLY A 41 -3.27 -11.59 -2.13
N MET A 42 -2.84 -10.58 -1.35
CA MET A 42 -3.54 -10.07 -0.14
C MET A 42 -3.86 -8.58 -0.25
N SER A 43 -3.58 -7.96 -1.40
CA SER A 43 -3.91 -6.58 -1.70
C SER A 43 -4.27 -6.45 -3.18
N PHE A 44 -4.85 -5.32 -3.59
CA PHE A 44 -5.19 -5.05 -4.98
C PHE A 44 -3.98 -4.60 -5.82
N VAL A 45 -2.76 -4.72 -5.30
CA VAL A 45 -1.53 -4.36 -6.01
C VAL A 45 -1.37 -5.16 -7.31
N ASP A 46 -1.80 -6.43 -7.33
CA ASP A 46 -1.67 -7.28 -8.51
C ASP A 46 -2.46 -6.73 -9.72
N ALA A 47 -3.49 -5.90 -9.50
CA ALA A 47 -4.22 -5.25 -10.59
C ALA A 47 -3.33 -4.32 -11.44
N PHE A 48 -2.29 -3.68 -10.85
CA PHE A 48 -1.33 -2.86 -11.61
C PHE A 48 -0.49 -3.67 -12.59
N TYR A 49 -0.35 -4.98 -12.36
CA TYR A 49 0.49 -5.87 -13.16
C TYR A 49 -0.33 -6.78 -14.07
N GLU A 50 -1.49 -7.24 -13.60
CA GLU A 50 -2.33 -8.25 -14.27
C GLU A 50 -3.60 -7.63 -14.87
N GLY A 51 -3.82 -6.32 -14.69
CA GLY A 51 -5.01 -5.60 -15.13
C GLY A 51 -6.23 -5.80 -14.22
N SER A 52 -6.21 -6.80 -13.35
CA SER A 52 -7.26 -7.02 -12.35
C SER A 52 -6.77 -7.82 -11.14
N ALA A 53 -7.50 -7.75 -10.04
CA ALA A 53 -7.30 -8.59 -8.86
C ALA A 53 -8.65 -8.88 -8.20
N LEU A 54 -8.79 -10.01 -7.50
CA LEU A 54 -10.02 -10.38 -6.81
C LEU A 54 -9.73 -10.69 -5.35
N LEU A 55 -10.37 -9.96 -4.44
CA LEU A 55 -10.30 -10.21 -2.99
C LEU A 55 -11.72 -10.32 -2.43
N SER A 56 -12.05 -11.49 -1.88
CA SER A 56 -13.32 -11.75 -1.19
C SER A 56 -14.55 -11.14 -1.92
N SER A 57 -14.77 -11.54 -3.18
CA SER A 57 -15.85 -11.10 -4.08
C SER A 57 -15.83 -9.63 -4.56
N VAL A 58 -14.81 -8.85 -4.19
CA VAL A 58 -14.60 -7.49 -4.71
C VAL A 58 -13.50 -7.55 -5.76
N LYS A 59 -13.84 -7.11 -6.97
CA LYS A 59 -12.92 -7.09 -8.10
C LYS A 59 -12.26 -5.73 -8.22
N ALA A 60 -10.95 -5.70 -8.26
CA ALA A 60 -10.19 -4.52 -8.65
C ALA A 60 -9.85 -4.59 -10.13
N ARG A 61 -9.94 -3.46 -10.83
CA ARG A 61 -9.56 -3.35 -12.25
C ARG A 61 -8.65 -2.14 -12.44
N TYR A 62 -7.52 -2.36 -13.11
CA TYR A 62 -6.65 -1.26 -13.50
C TYR A 62 -7.22 -0.52 -14.70
N THR A 63 -7.32 0.80 -14.61
CA THR A 63 -7.86 1.64 -15.68
C THR A 63 -7.47 3.11 -15.51
N ASP A 64 -7.33 3.80 -16.64
CA ASP A 64 -7.25 5.26 -16.70
C ASP A 64 -8.62 5.92 -16.93
N ASP A 65 -9.66 5.13 -17.23
CA ASP A 65 -11.03 5.59 -17.35
C ASP A 65 -11.81 5.27 -16.07
N VAL A 66 -12.22 6.31 -15.34
CA VAL A 66 -12.93 6.21 -14.06
C VAL A 66 -14.41 5.89 -14.21
N SER A 67 -14.73 4.92 -15.06
CA SER A 67 -16.06 4.38 -15.27
C SER A 67 -16.24 3.07 -14.48
N PHE A 68 -17.17 3.09 -13.52
CA PHE A 68 -17.58 1.90 -12.76
C PHE A 68 -18.56 1.08 -13.59
N THR A 69 -18.27 -0.21 -13.72
CA THR A 69 -19.02 -1.15 -14.57
C THR A 69 -19.71 -2.26 -13.77
N GLU A 70 -19.23 -2.53 -12.55
CA GLU A 70 -19.81 -3.53 -11.66
C GLU A 70 -20.17 -2.92 -10.30
N VAL A 71 -21.05 -3.58 -9.54
CA VAL A 71 -21.51 -3.08 -8.22
C VAL A 71 -20.43 -3.21 -7.14
N ARG A 72 -19.61 -4.27 -7.21
CA ARG A 72 -18.55 -4.58 -6.23
C ARG A 72 -17.18 -4.45 -6.88
N GLU A 73 -16.91 -3.26 -7.38
CA GLU A 73 -15.69 -2.93 -8.10
C GLU A 73 -14.87 -1.86 -7.39
N VAL A 74 -13.56 -2.08 -7.36
CA VAL A 74 -12.56 -1.06 -7.04
C VAL A 74 -11.85 -0.69 -8.33
N LEU A 75 -11.79 0.59 -8.66
CA LEU A 75 -10.93 1.04 -9.74
C LEU A 75 -9.52 1.24 -9.21
N VAL A 76 -8.52 0.87 -9.99
CA VAL A 76 -7.12 1.03 -9.65
C VAL A 76 -6.46 1.85 -10.76
N SER A 77 -5.69 2.87 -10.40
CA SER A 77 -5.11 3.78 -11.39
C SER A 77 -3.78 4.33 -10.93
N SER A 78 -2.94 4.72 -11.89
CA SER A 78 -1.75 5.56 -11.66
C SER A 78 -2.01 7.04 -11.96
N CYS A 79 -3.26 7.43 -12.14
CA CYS A 79 -3.65 8.83 -12.36
C CYS A 79 -3.37 9.70 -11.14
N ASP A 80 -3.01 10.96 -11.39
CA ASP A 80 -2.80 11.93 -10.32
C ASP A 80 -4.12 12.25 -9.59
N VAL A 81 -4.08 12.30 -8.25
CA VAL A 81 -5.26 12.54 -7.42
C VAL A 81 -5.93 13.88 -7.76
N ALA A 82 -5.16 14.95 -8.02
CA ALA A 82 -5.73 16.24 -8.37
C ALA A 82 -6.46 16.21 -9.72
N LYS A 83 -6.01 15.40 -10.68
CA LYS A 83 -6.73 15.18 -11.93
C LYS A 83 -8.07 14.47 -11.69
N LEU A 84 -8.09 13.45 -10.84
CA LEU A 84 -9.34 12.76 -10.47
C LEU A 84 -10.30 13.70 -9.74
N LEU A 85 -9.80 14.53 -8.83
CA LEU A 85 -10.59 15.52 -8.11
C LEU A 85 -11.16 16.62 -9.01
N ALA A 86 -10.52 16.92 -10.14
CA ALA A 86 -11.04 17.86 -11.13
C ALA A 86 -12.14 17.25 -12.02
N GLN A 87 -12.19 15.92 -12.14
CA GLN A 87 -13.14 15.20 -12.99
C GLN A 87 -14.33 14.64 -12.22
N LEU A 88 -14.14 14.35 -10.94
CA LEU A 88 -15.11 13.64 -10.10
C LEU A 88 -15.51 14.49 -8.90
N SER A 89 -16.78 14.39 -8.51
CA SER A 89 -17.23 14.87 -7.20
C SER A 89 -16.83 13.86 -6.13
N VAL A 90 -15.61 14.01 -5.59
CA VAL A 90 -15.04 13.11 -4.58
C VAL A 90 -15.39 13.58 -3.18
N ASP A 91 -15.89 12.66 -2.35
CA ASP A 91 -16.26 12.93 -0.96
C ASP A 91 -15.05 12.76 -0.03
N LEU A 92 -14.24 11.72 -0.27
CA LEU A 92 -13.15 11.30 0.60
C LEU A 92 -11.84 11.09 -0.17
N VAL A 93 -10.74 11.58 0.37
CA VAL A 93 -9.39 11.14 0.00
C VAL A 93 -8.73 10.54 1.23
N ILE A 94 -8.29 9.29 1.13
CA ILE A 94 -7.69 8.54 2.24
C ILE A 94 -6.23 8.27 1.90
N ASP A 95 -5.30 8.84 2.66
CA ASP A 95 -3.88 8.51 2.52
C ASP A 95 -3.55 7.25 3.32
N ALA A 96 -3.50 6.13 2.62
CA ALA A 96 -3.17 4.81 3.15
C ALA A 96 -1.74 4.37 2.77
N ARG A 97 -0.86 5.29 2.35
CA ARG A 97 0.51 4.98 1.94
C ARG A 97 1.42 4.61 3.12
N MET A 98 1.01 4.96 4.35
CA MET A 98 1.71 4.65 5.60
C MET A 98 3.20 4.95 5.53
N ARG A 99 3.55 6.19 5.15
CA ARG A 99 4.95 6.60 4.93
C ARG A 99 5.73 6.62 6.23
N LYS A 100 6.41 5.50 6.52
CA LYS A 100 7.11 5.24 7.79
C LYS A 100 8.29 6.17 8.10
N ARG A 101 8.90 6.79 7.08
CA ARG A 101 10.16 7.55 7.20
C ARG A 101 10.04 9.01 6.76
N MET A 102 8.85 9.44 6.40
CA MET A 102 8.58 10.77 5.86
C MET A 102 7.30 11.27 6.51
N LEU A 103 7.35 12.47 7.10
CA LEU A 103 6.15 13.10 7.63
C LEU A 103 5.21 13.42 6.46
N PRO A 104 3.92 13.11 6.57
CA PRO A 104 2.97 13.52 5.57
C PRO A 104 2.83 15.05 5.57
N GLU A 105 2.74 15.62 4.37
CA GLU A 105 2.49 17.04 4.14
C GLU A 105 1.05 17.23 3.66
N LEU A 106 0.49 18.42 3.91
CA LEU A 106 -0.81 18.78 3.37
C LEU A 106 -0.72 18.84 1.84
N PRO A 107 -1.51 18.04 1.10
CA PRO A 107 -1.41 18.03 -0.35
C PRO A 107 -1.97 19.32 -0.95
N ALA A 108 -1.31 19.84 -1.98
CA ALA A 108 -1.66 21.13 -2.60
C ALA A 108 -3.11 21.21 -3.11
N TRP A 109 -3.68 20.09 -3.57
CA TRP A 109 -5.06 20.02 -4.05
C TRP A 109 -6.08 20.37 -2.95
N LYS A 110 -5.73 20.21 -1.67
CA LYS A 110 -6.66 20.42 -0.55
C LYS A 110 -7.12 21.88 -0.42
N ALA A 111 -6.32 22.82 -0.93
CA ALA A 111 -6.72 24.23 -1.00
C ALA A 111 -7.80 24.50 -2.06
N GLN A 112 -7.99 23.59 -3.02
CA GLN A 112 -8.86 23.77 -4.19
C GLN A 112 -10.09 22.84 -4.18
N HIS A 113 -10.07 21.78 -3.36
CA HIS A 113 -11.14 20.79 -3.28
C HIS A 113 -11.61 20.56 -1.84
N GLN A 114 -12.91 20.31 -1.69
CA GLN A 114 -13.55 20.14 -0.37
C GLN A 114 -13.56 18.68 0.12
N ALA A 115 -13.02 17.73 -0.64
CA ALA A 115 -12.96 16.32 -0.24
C ALA A 115 -12.29 16.17 1.14
N LEU A 116 -12.89 15.37 2.02
CA LEU A 116 -12.35 15.11 3.35
C LEU A 116 -11.05 14.31 3.23
N LEU A 117 -9.97 14.84 3.79
CA LEU A 117 -8.68 14.17 3.82
C LEU A 117 -8.51 13.36 5.11
N ILE A 118 -8.53 12.04 4.98
CA ILE A 118 -8.28 11.11 6.08
C ILE A 118 -6.85 10.58 5.98
N GLY A 119 -6.02 10.84 6.97
CA GLY A 119 -4.67 10.30 7.07
C GLY A 119 -4.63 9.01 7.89
N LEU A 120 -4.11 7.92 7.33
CA LEU A 120 -3.81 6.73 8.10
C LEU A 120 -2.35 6.82 8.55
N GLY A 121 -2.12 6.72 9.86
CA GLY A 121 -0.80 6.90 10.46
C GLY A 121 0.33 6.11 9.77
N PRO A 122 1.60 6.47 10.02
CA PRO A 122 2.05 7.39 11.06
C PRO A 122 2.18 8.85 10.61
N GLY A 123 2.24 9.78 11.56
CA GLY A 123 2.67 11.17 11.36
C GLY A 123 1.60 12.15 10.88
N PHE A 124 0.34 11.71 10.74
CA PHE A 124 -0.78 12.60 10.46
C PHE A 124 -1.21 13.36 11.71
N GLU A 125 -1.51 14.65 11.54
CA GLU A 125 -1.95 15.62 12.53
C GLU A 125 -3.19 16.37 12.01
N VAL A 126 -4.27 16.29 12.77
CA VAL A 126 -5.57 16.87 12.48
C VAL A 126 -5.46 18.40 12.45
N GLY A 127 -5.93 19.00 11.36
CA GLY A 127 -5.88 20.45 11.14
C GLY A 127 -4.54 20.96 10.59
N ASN A 128 -3.52 20.09 10.45
CA ASN A 128 -2.23 20.44 9.86
C ASN A 128 -2.06 19.79 8.48
N ASN A 129 -2.06 18.46 8.41
CA ASN A 129 -1.84 17.70 7.17
C ASN A 129 -2.99 16.75 6.81
N CYS A 130 -4.09 16.78 7.57
CA CYS A 130 -5.34 16.05 7.30
C CYS A 130 -6.52 16.68 8.05
N ASP A 131 -7.75 16.33 7.64
CA ASP A 131 -8.98 16.72 8.36
C ASP A 131 -9.33 15.71 9.45
N LEU A 132 -9.00 14.44 9.24
CA LEU A 132 -9.16 13.35 10.20
C LEU A 132 -7.93 12.46 10.14
N ALA A 133 -7.53 11.89 11.27
CA ALA A 133 -6.44 10.92 11.31
C ALA A 133 -6.86 9.65 12.04
N ILE A 134 -6.41 8.50 11.53
CA ILE A 134 -6.67 7.17 12.11
C ILE A 134 -5.34 6.55 12.56
N GLU A 135 -5.30 6.06 13.79
CA GLU A 135 -4.11 5.44 14.37
C GLU A 135 -3.85 4.05 13.76
N THR A 136 -2.59 3.80 13.37
CA THR A 136 -2.12 2.54 12.79
C THR A 136 -1.01 1.89 13.62
N ALA A 137 -0.53 2.55 14.67
CA ALA A 137 0.38 1.96 15.63
C ALA A 137 -0.32 0.90 16.47
N TRP A 138 0.40 -0.19 16.73
CA TRP A 138 -0.07 -1.25 17.62
C TRP A 138 -0.39 -0.70 19.01
N GLY A 139 -1.48 -1.20 19.59
CA GLY A 139 -1.95 -0.82 20.92
C GLY A 139 -3.47 -0.71 20.96
N GLY A 140 -4.01 -0.22 22.07
CA GLY A 140 -5.46 -0.14 22.29
C GLY A 140 -6.20 0.76 21.31
N SER A 141 -5.52 1.75 20.72
CA SER A 141 -6.14 2.72 19.80
C SER A 141 -5.98 2.37 18.32
N LEU A 142 -5.47 1.19 17.98
CA LEU A 142 -5.31 0.78 16.58
C LEU A 142 -6.66 0.79 15.86
N GLY A 143 -6.76 1.56 14.76
CA GLY A 143 -7.98 1.72 13.97
C GLY A 143 -8.93 2.82 14.47
N GLU A 144 -8.61 3.49 15.58
CA GLU A 144 -9.42 4.57 16.12
C GLU A 144 -9.06 5.93 15.49
N SER A 145 -10.05 6.81 15.40
CA SER A 145 -9.80 8.23 15.07
C SER A 145 -9.09 8.92 16.23
N VAL A 146 -8.03 9.68 15.92
CA VAL A 146 -7.31 10.47 16.92
C VAL A 146 -7.76 11.93 16.90
N ARG A 147 -7.70 12.58 18.07
CA ARG A 147 -8.07 14.01 18.19
C ARG A 147 -6.97 14.97 17.76
N SER A 148 -5.71 14.58 17.93
CA SER A 148 -4.54 15.42 17.63
C SER A 148 -3.72 14.81 16.50
N SER A 149 -2.87 13.84 16.82
CA SER A 149 -1.98 13.22 15.85
C SER A 149 -1.85 11.72 16.08
N THR A 150 -1.58 11.01 14.99
CA THR A 150 -1.18 9.60 15.01
C THR A 150 0.25 9.49 15.51
N LYS A 151 0.57 8.37 16.17
CA LYS A 151 1.92 8.17 16.66
C LYS A 151 2.92 8.15 15.51
N ALA A 152 4.12 8.67 15.77
CA ALA A 152 5.27 8.44 14.90
C ALA A 152 5.53 6.92 14.79
N LEU A 153 6.19 6.50 13.71
CA LEU A 153 6.63 5.11 13.60
C LEU A 153 7.52 4.77 14.81
N ALA A 154 7.07 3.79 15.60
CA ALA A 154 7.82 3.24 16.71
C ALA A 154 7.79 1.71 16.67
N GLY A 155 8.83 1.10 17.24
CA GLY A 155 8.92 -0.35 17.42
C GLY A 155 9.72 -1.08 16.35
N HIS A 156 10.01 -2.34 16.64
CA HIS A 156 10.71 -3.28 15.78
C HIS A 156 9.71 -4.31 15.22
N PRO A 157 10.03 -4.98 14.09
CA PRO A 157 9.25 -6.13 13.66
C PRO A 157 9.10 -7.12 14.82
N LYS A 158 7.87 -7.61 15.05
CA LYS A 158 7.63 -8.66 16.06
C LYS A 158 8.46 -9.90 15.71
N PRO A 159 9.03 -10.59 16.71
CA PRO A 159 9.79 -11.80 16.48
C PRO A 159 8.89 -12.92 15.97
N ILE A 160 9.39 -13.70 15.02
CA ILE A 160 8.84 -14.98 14.59
C ILE A 160 9.97 -15.99 14.73
N GLU A 161 9.78 -17.01 15.57
CA GLU A 161 10.83 -17.98 15.92
C GLU A 161 12.16 -17.33 16.37
N GLY A 162 12.08 -16.18 17.04
CA GLY A 162 13.25 -15.42 17.51
C GLY A 162 13.86 -14.47 16.48
N TYR A 163 13.47 -14.54 15.19
CA TYR A 163 13.95 -13.64 14.14
C TYR A 163 13.08 -12.38 14.02
N THR A 164 13.69 -11.21 13.84
CA THR A 164 13.00 -9.91 13.78
C THR A 164 13.22 -9.19 12.45
N ARG A 165 14.33 -8.46 12.30
CA ARG A 165 14.70 -7.71 11.07
C ARG A 165 15.36 -8.61 10.05
N GLU A 166 16.01 -9.66 10.50
CA GLU A 166 16.74 -10.65 9.71
C GLU A 166 15.84 -11.30 8.65
N ARG A 167 14.54 -11.37 8.92
CA ARG A 167 13.53 -11.95 8.03
C ARG A 167 13.04 -10.99 6.94
N ILE A 168 13.49 -9.74 6.94
CA ILE A 168 13.03 -8.70 6.01
C ILE A 168 14.19 -8.25 5.12
N VAL A 169 13.99 -8.31 3.81
CA VAL A 169 14.95 -7.75 2.84
C VAL A 169 14.45 -6.40 2.37
N TYR A 170 15.34 -5.42 2.44
CA TYR A 170 15.13 -4.09 1.91
C TYR A 170 15.97 -3.89 0.66
N ALA A 171 15.42 -3.19 -0.34
CA ALA A 171 16.13 -2.84 -1.56
C ALA A 171 17.40 -2.02 -1.23
N PRO A 172 18.60 -2.45 -1.63
CA PRO A 172 19.84 -1.72 -1.36
C PRO A 172 19.95 -0.42 -2.18
N GLN A 173 19.27 -0.39 -3.33
CA GLN A 173 19.19 0.74 -4.25
C GLN A 173 17.79 0.84 -4.87
N ALA A 174 17.52 1.96 -5.55
CA ALA A 174 16.32 2.10 -6.36
C ALA A 174 16.52 1.43 -7.72
N GLY A 175 15.45 0.97 -8.35
CA GLY A 175 15.48 0.34 -9.67
C GLY A 175 14.35 -0.67 -9.87
N GLN A 176 14.41 -1.40 -10.98
CA GLN A 176 13.46 -2.47 -11.26
C GLN A 176 13.83 -3.73 -10.48
N TRP A 177 12.87 -4.27 -9.71
CA TRP A 177 13.01 -5.53 -9.01
C TRP A 177 12.66 -6.71 -9.92
N ASN A 178 13.60 -7.61 -10.16
CA ASN A 178 13.41 -8.80 -10.98
C ASN A 178 13.40 -10.05 -10.11
N THR A 179 12.36 -10.86 -10.20
CA THR A 179 12.26 -12.14 -9.50
C THR A 179 11.34 -13.10 -10.24
N GLN A 180 11.56 -14.40 -10.06
CA GLN A 180 10.65 -15.46 -10.51
C GLN A 180 9.87 -16.10 -9.34
N PHE A 181 10.17 -15.68 -8.11
CA PHE A 181 9.56 -16.21 -6.90
C PHE A 181 8.20 -15.56 -6.61
N ASN A 182 7.35 -16.30 -5.92
CA ASN A 182 6.03 -15.90 -5.50
C ASN A 182 5.86 -16.02 -3.98
N VAL A 183 4.83 -15.33 -3.47
CA VAL A 183 4.41 -15.49 -2.09
C VAL A 183 4.06 -16.97 -1.86
N GLY A 184 4.59 -17.54 -0.79
CA GLY A 184 4.41 -18.94 -0.43
C GLY A 184 5.52 -19.88 -0.86
N ASP A 185 6.47 -19.46 -1.71
CA ASP A 185 7.61 -20.30 -2.10
C ASP A 185 8.55 -20.56 -0.91
N VAL A 186 9.19 -21.73 -0.92
CA VAL A 186 10.19 -22.12 0.10
C VAL A 186 11.57 -21.80 -0.44
N VAL A 187 12.40 -21.16 0.39
CA VAL A 187 13.75 -20.69 0.02
C VAL A 187 14.78 -21.14 1.04
N LYS A 188 16.04 -21.22 0.62
CA LYS A 188 17.18 -21.54 1.50
C LYS A 188 18.03 -20.30 1.74
N ALA A 189 18.63 -20.19 2.93
CA ALA A 189 19.60 -19.15 3.22
C ALA A 189 20.70 -19.09 2.14
N GLY A 190 20.97 -17.88 1.63
CA GLY A 190 21.94 -17.64 0.55
C GLY A 190 21.42 -17.87 -0.88
N GLU A 191 20.20 -18.40 -1.04
CA GLU A 191 19.58 -18.57 -2.36
C GLU A 191 19.35 -17.23 -3.05
N ILE A 192 19.60 -17.15 -4.36
CA ILE A 192 19.38 -15.95 -5.16
C ILE A 192 17.88 -15.82 -5.41
N LEU A 193 17.28 -14.75 -4.87
CA LEU A 193 15.86 -14.46 -5.02
C LEU A 193 15.57 -13.56 -6.23
N GLY A 194 16.59 -12.87 -6.75
CA GLY A 194 16.43 -11.92 -7.84
C GLY A 194 17.55 -10.88 -7.89
N ASP A 195 17.31 -9.81 -8.63
CA ASP A 195 18.23 -8.68 -8.74
C ASP A 195 17.48 -7.33 -8.82
N ILE A 196 18.20 -6.25 -8.48
CA ILE A 196 17.78 -4.87 -8.74
C ILE A 196 18.88 -4.22 -9.55
N GLU A 197 18.64 -3.94 -10.83
CA GLU A 197 19.66 -3.39 -11.75
C GLU A 197 20.97 -4.22 -11.69
N ALA A 198 20.87 -5.54 -11.85
CA ALA A 198 21.96 -6.52 -11.75
C ALA A 198 22.61 -6.68 -10.36
N GLN A 199 22.19 -5.91 -9.34
CA GLN A 199 22.59 -6.16 -7.96
C GLN A 199 21.81 -7.36 -7.39
N ILE A 200 22.49 -8.47 -7.20
CA ILE A 200 21.92 -9.73 -6.68
C ILE A 200 21.36 -9.53 -5.27
N ILE A 201 20.16 -10.06 -5.05
CA ILE A 201 19.47 -10.13 -3.77
C ILE A 201 19.30 -11.60 -3.37
N THR A 202 19.75 -11.95 -2.16
CA THR A 202 19.69 -13.32 -1.64
C THR A 202 18.78 -13.44 -0.43
N ALA A 203 18.31 -14.66 -0.15
CA ALA A 203 17.55 -14.98 1.05
C ALA A 203 18.45 -14.89 2.29
N PRO A 204 18.12 -14.05 3.29
CA PRO A 204 18.91 -13.92 4.51
C PRO A 204 18.79 -15.14 5.44
N LEU A 205 17.73 -15.93 5.30
CA LEU A 205 17.46 -17.14 6.07
C LEU A 205 16.60 -18.12 5.25
N SER A 206 16.62 -19.39 5.63
CA SER A 206 15.74 -20.41 5.07
C SER A 206 14.33 -20.26 5.64
N GLY A 207 13.31 -20.53 4.85
CA GLY A 207 11.92 -20.44 5.28
C GLY A 207 10.96 -20.32 4.12
N ARG A 208 9.78 -19.75 4.36
CA ARG A 208 8.76 -19.48 3.34
C ARG A 208 8.63 -17.98 3.08
N LEU A 209 8.52 -17.60 1.81
CA LEU A 209 8.25 -16.21 1.43
C LEU A 209 6.85 -15.77 1.89
N ARG A 210 6.78 -15.09 3.02
CA ARG A 210 5.55 -14.48 3.54
C ARG A 210 5.11 -13.29 2.68
N GLY A 211 6.07 -12.56 2.13
CA GLY A 211 5.82 -11.47 1.21
C GLY A 211 6.98 -11.30 0.25
N ILE A 212 6.66 -11.02 -1.02
CA ILE A 212 7.62 -10.68 -2.06
C ILE A 212 6.93 -9.74 -3.06
N SER A 213 7.57 -8.61 -3.39
CA SER A 213 7.03 -7.65 -4.37
C SER A 213 6.97 -8.26 -5.78
N HIS A 214 6.11 -7.72 -6.65
CA HIS A 214 5.93 -8.24 -8.01
C HIS A 214 7.23 -8.15 -8.81
N GLY A 215 7.53 -9.12 -9.68
CA GLY A 215 8.59 -8.96 -10.67
C GLY A 215 8.28 -7.76 -11.57
N ASN A 216 9.26 -6.94 -11.92
CA ASN A 216 9.10 -5.63 -12.58
C ASN A 216 8.59 -4.48 -11.70
N ALA A 217 8.44 -4.68 -10.39
CA ALA A 217 8.09 -3.57 -9.52
C ALA A 217 9.22 -2.53 -9.45
N GLN A 218 8.85 -1.25 -9.41
CA GLN A 218 9.79 -0.16 -9.21
C GLN A 218 9.97 0.06 -7.72
N VAL A 219 11.20 -0.16 -7.24
CA VAL A 219 11.53 -0.07 -5.81
C VAL A 219 12.33 1.18 -5.54
N SER A 220 12.05 1.81 -4.39
CA SER A 220 12.91 2.83 -3.82
C SER A 220 13.98 2.23 -2.92
N LYS A 221 15.10 2.94 -2.75
CA LYS A 221 16.12 2.54 -1.79
C LYS A 221 15.52 2.35 -0.40
N ALA A 222 15.89 1.26 0.25
CA ALA A 222 15.44 0.84 1.56
C ALA A 222 13.93 0.62 1.68
N GLN A 223 13.23 0.42 0.56
CA GLN A 223 11.88 -0.13 0.52
C GLN A 223 11.91 -1.62 0.85
N LYS A 224 10.93 -2.09 1.61
CA LYS A 224 10.79 -3.52 1.91
C LYS A 224 10.30 -4.25 0.66
N ILE A 225 11.01 -5.28 0.25
CA ILE A 225 10.70 -6.06 -0.96
C ILE A 225 10.42 -7.54 -0.67
N ILE A 226 10.98 -8.09 0.41
CA ILE A 226 10.81 -9.48 0.80
C ILE A 226 10.60 -9.59 2.32
N GLU A 227 9.77 -10.54 2.73
CA GLU A 227 9.59 -10.99 4.10
C GLU A 227 9.53 -12.51 4.12
N ILE A 228 10.35 -13.14 4.95
CA ILE A 228 10.42 -14.59 5.13
C ILE A 228 9.80 -14.94 6.49
N ASP A 229 9.03 -16.01 6.54
CA ASP A 229 8.69 -16.70 7.76
C ASP A 229 9.63 -17.91 7.88
N PRO A 230 10.51 -17.97 8.90
CA PRO A 230 11.43 -19.08 9.14
C PRO A 230 10.75 -20.45 9.17
#